data_AF-A0A438J215-F1
#
_entry.id   AF-A0A438J215-F1
#
_cell.length_a   1.000
_cell.length_b   1.000
_cell.length_c   1.000
_cell.angle_alpha   90.00
_cell.angle_beta   90.00
_cell.angle_gamma   90.00
#
_symmetry.space_group_name_H-M   'P 1'
#
loop_
_entity.id
_entity.type
_entity.pdbx_description
1 polymer ?
#
loop_
_entity_poly.entity_id
_entity_poly.type
_entity_poly.pdbx_seq_one_letter_code
_entity_poly.pdbx_strand_id
1 'polypeptide(L)'
;MILQDWVAQCHQRGHILEAADPKLGNSYVKKEIELVLKLGLLCSYPEPQARPNMQQVTRYLSGFDPLPEVDASSLGFFVGSLDSKADSHPPSYGVMSVGSLASGR
;
A
#
# COMPACT_ATOMS: atom_id res chain seq x y z
N MET A 1 4.02 1.32 12.18
CA MET A 1 3.09 2.20 12.95
C MET A 1 2.00 1.29 13.44
N ILE A 2 1.67 1.29 14.75
CA ILE A 2 0.78 0.29 15.37
C ILE A 2 -0.53 0.08 14.58
N LEU A 3 -1.15 1.16 14.08
CA LEU A 3 -2.39 1.08 13.30
C LEU A 3 -2.21 0.36 11.96
N GLN A 4 -1.20 0.76 11.17
CA GLN A 4 -0.92 0.14 9.87
C GLN A 4 -0.60 -1.35 10.02
N ASP A 5 0.17 -1.70 11.05
CA ASP A 5 0.59 -3.07 11.34
C ASP A 5 -0.63 -3.95 11.68
N TRP A 6 -1.62 -3.40 12.40
CA TRP A 6 -2.86 -4.10 12.70
C TRP A 6 -3.75 -4.29 11.46
N VAL A 7 -3.96 -3.23 10.67
CA VAL A 7 -4.76 -3.31 9.43
C VAL A 7 -4.14 -4.30 8.43
N ALA A 8 -2.82 -4.30 8.30
CA ALA A 8 -2.09 -5.24 7.45
C ALA A 8 -2.30 -6.70 7.91
N GLN A 9 -2.25 -6.98 9.21
CA GLN A 9 -2.53 -8.31 9.74
C GLN A 9 -3.97 -8.76 9.47
N CYS A 10 -4.97 -7.89 9.67
CA CYS A 10 -6.36 -8.19 9.32
C CYS A 10 -6.48 -8.52 7.83
N HIS A 11 -5.77 -7.78 6.97
CA HIS A 11 -5.74 -8.03 5.53
C HIS A 11 -5.08 -9.37 5.17
N GLN A 12 -3.93 -9.70 5.76
CA GLN A 12 -3.24 -10.99 5.56
C GLN A 12 -4.10 -12.20 5.94
N ARG A 13 -4.97 -12.05 6.95
CA ARG A 13 -5.92 -13.10 7.37
C ARG A 13 -7.18 -13.18 6.50
N GLY A 14 -7.33 -12.29 5.52
CA GLY A 14 -8.54 -12.17 4.71
C GLY A 14 -9.72 -11.51 5.44
N HIS A 15 -9.49 -10.90 6.60
CA HIS A 15 -10.49 -10.35 7.50
C HIS A 15 -10.36 -8.83 7.64
N ILE A 16 -10.05 -8.12 6.55
CA ILE A 16 -9.74 -6.68 6.61
C ILE A 16 -10.87 -5.82 7.18
N LEU A 17 -12.13 -6.28 7.08
CA LEU A 17 -13.29 -5.59 7.64
C LEU A 17 -13.30 -5.56 9.19
N GLU A 18 -12.49 -6.39 9.87
CA GLU A 18 -12.27 -6.27 11.32
C GLU A 18 -11.63 -4.93 11.69
N ALA A 19 -10.96 -4.26 10.74
CA ALA A 19 -10.38 -2.95 10.92
C ALA A 19 -11.35 -1.78 10.74
N ALA A 20 -12.62 -2.04 10.42
CA ALA A 20 -13.63 -1.00 10.31
C ALA A 20 -13.93 -0.36 11.68
N ASP A 21 -14.22 0.94 11.71
CA ASP A 21 -14.62 1.63 12.95
C ASP A 21 -15.92 1.00 13.49
N PRO A 22 -15.92 0.45 14.73
CA PRO A 22 -17.11 -0.16 15.33
C PRO A 22 -18.30 0.80 15.42
N LYS A 23 -18.07 2.11 15.48
CA LYS A 23 -19.13 3.13 15.53
C LYS A 23 -19.93 3.22 14.23
N LEU A 24 -19.40 2.73 13.11
CA LEU A 24 -20.14 2.63 11.85
C LEU A 24 -21.20 1.53 11.90
N GLY A 25 -21.10 0.56 12.82
CA GLY A 25 -22.06 -0.54 12.93
C GLY A 25 -22.25 -1.26 11.60
N ASN A 26 -23.49 -1.26 11.08
CA ASN A 26 -23.83 -1.81 9.76
C ASN A 26 -24.09 -0.71 8.71
N SER A 27 -23.78 0.54 9.02
CA SER A 27 -24.04 1.72 8.19
C SER A 27 -22.92 1.99 7.19
N TYR A 28 -22.43 0.95 6.51
CA TYR A 28 -21.42 1.08 5.46
C TYR A 28 -21.57 -0.01 4.39
N VAL A 29 -21.11 0.30 3.19
CA VAL A 29 -20.99 -0.68 2.11
C VAL A 29 -19.68 -1.43 2.29
N LYS A 30 -19.74 -2.74 2.52
CA LYS A 30 -18.55 -3.58 2.80
C LYS A 30 -17.43 -3.40 1.76
N LYS A 31 -17.80 -3.34 0.48
CA LYS A 31 -16.84 -3.16 -0.62
C LYS A 31 -16.12 -1.81 -0.57
N GLU A 32 -16.79 -0.74 -0.15
CA GLU A 32 -16.19 0.59 -0.04
C GLU A 32 -15.20 0.63 1.14
N ILE A 33 -15.57 0.05 2.29
CA ILE A 33 -14.65 -0.06 3.44
C ILE A 33 -13.43 -0.91 3.09
N GLU A 34 -13.62 -2.03 2.41
CA GLU A 34 -12.52 -2.86 1.94
C GLU A 34 -11.59 -2.08 1.00
N LEU A 35 -12.13 -1.33 0.04
CA LEU A 35 -11.37 -0.48 -0.87
C LEU A 35 -10.54 0.56 -0.11
N VAL A 36 -11.15 1.34 0.79
CA VAL A 36 -10.43 2.43 1.48
C VAL A 36 -9.37 1.90 2.43
N LEU A 37 -9.60 0.75 3.08
CA LEU A 37 -8.59 0.13 3.95
C LEU A 37 -7.40 -0.37 3.14
N LYS A 38 -7.62 -1.06 2.01
CA LYS A 38 -6.55 -1.50 1.10
C LYS A 38 -5.79 -0.31 0.50
N LEU A 39 -6.51 0.72 0.07
CA LEU A 39 -5.92 1.94 -0.47
C LEU A 39 -5.11 2.70 0.59
N GLY A 40 -5.58 2.76 1.84
CA GLY A 40 -4.85 3.36 2.95
C GLY A 40 -3.51 2.67 3.24
N LEU A 41 -3.48 1.33 3.14
CA LEU A 41 -2.24 0.56 3.23
C LEU A 41 -1.27 0.92 2.10
N LEU A 42 -1.76 1.04 0.86
CA LEU A 42 -0.95 1.40 -0.30
C LEU A 42 -0.42 2.85 -0.23
N CYS A 43 -1.25 3.80 0.22
CA CYS A 43 -0.84 5.20 0.42
C CYS A 43 0.21 5.34 1.54
N SER A 44 0.20 4.44 2.51
CA SER A 44 1.12 4.44 3.66
C SER A 44 2.34 3.54 3.45
N TYR A 45 2.59 3.10 2.21
CA TYR A 45 3.70 2.22 1.90
C TYR A 45 5.04 2.88 2.24
N PRO A 46 6.02 2.18 2.83
CA PRO A 46 7.28 2.80 3.24
C PRO A 46 8.02 3.43 2.05
N GLU A 47 8.09 2.72 0.92
CA GLU A 47 8.72 3.19 -0.32
C GLU A 47 7.84 4.25 -1.02
N PRO A 48 8.29 5.51 -1.16
CA PRO A 48 7.49 6.56 -1.78
C PRO A 48 7.09 6.28 -3.22
N GLN A 49 7.93 5.56 -3.97
CA GLN A 49 7.68 5.24 -5.39
C GLN A 49 6.55 4.22 -5.59
N ALA A 50 6.23 3.43 -4.56
CA ALA A 50 5.12 2.48 -4.59
C ALA A 50 3.78 3.13 -4.22
N ARG A 51 3.78 4.35 -3.67
CA ARG A 51 2.56 5.06 -3.28
C ARG A 51 1.86 5.61 -4.52
N PRO A 52 0.53 5.55 -4.59
CA PRO A 52 -0.22 6.18 -5.68
C PRO A 52 -0.15 7.70 -5.55
N ASN A 53 -0.16 8.38 -6.68
CA ASN A 53 -0.38 9.83 -6.71
C ASN A 53 -1.86 10.15 -6.47
N MET A 54 -2.18 11.42 -6.18
CA MET A 54 -3.56 11.84 -5.88
C MET A 54 -4.56 11.63 -7.02
N GLN A 55 -4.10 11.64 -8.29
CA GLN A 55 -4.95 11.33 -9.43
C GLN A 55 -5.37 9.85 -9.40
N GLN A 56 -4.45 8.94 -9.12
CA GLN A 56 -4.74 7.51 -9.00
C GLN A 56 -5.67 7.24 -7.81
N VAL A 57 -5.39 7.84 -6.65
CA VAL A 57 -6.24 7.73 -5.45
C VAL A 57 -7.69 8.09 -5.74
N THR A 58 -7.93 9.23 -6.41
CA THR A 58 -9.30 9.66 -6.74
C THR A 58 -9.97 8.76 -7.77
N ARG A 59 -9.22 8.22 -8.74
CA ARG A 59 -9.77 7.25 -9.71
C ARG A 59 -10.17 5.94 -9.05
N TYR A 60 -9.38 5.43 -8.11
CA TYR A 60 -9.74 4.23 -7.33
C TYR A 60 -10.99 4.47 -6.48
N LEU A 61 -11.04 5.58 -5.73
CA LEU A 61 -12.19 5.93 -4.87
C LEU A 61 -13.48 6.16 -5.68
N SER A 62 -13.37 6.67 -6.91
CA SER A 62 -14.53 6.89 -7.78
C SER A 62 -14.95 5.64 -8.56
N GLY A 63 -14.20 4.53 -8.44
CA GLY A 63 -14.44 3.30 -9.19
C GLY A 63 -14.11 3.40 -10.68
N PHE A 64 -13.37 4.42 -11.12
CA PHE A 64 -12.92 4.53 -12.52
C PHE A 64 -11.86 3.47 -12.86
N ASP A 65 -11.01 3.15 -11.90
CA ASP A 65 -10.00 2.09 -12.02
C ASP A 65 -10.12 1.11 -10.84
N PRO A 66 -9.85 -0.19 -11.04
CA PRO A 66 -9.73 -1.13 -9.94
C PRO A 66 -8.44 -0.86 -9.15
N LEU A 67 -8.48 -1.09 -7.84
CA LEU A 67 -7.27 -1.07 -7.03
C LEU A 67 -6.36 -2.25 -7.44
N PRO A 68 -5.04 -2.03 -7.66
CA PRO A 68 -4.12 -3.14 -7.88
C PRO A 68 -4.17 -4.11 -6.71
N GLU A 69 -3.99 -5.41 -6.97
CA GLU A 69 -3.89 -6.40 -5.90
C GLU A 69 -2.66 -6.07 -5.06
N VAL A 70 -2.91 -5.55 -3.86
CA VAL A 70 -1.87 -5.30 -2.87
C VAL A 70 -1.71 -6.59 -2.10
N ASP A 71 -0.65 -7.34 -2.38
CA ASP A 71 -0.35 -8.53 -1.61
C ASP A 71 0.01 -8.10 -0.18
N ALA A 72 -0.77 -8.58 0.77
CA ALA A 72 -0.63 -8.23 2.18
C ALA A 72 0.75 -8.64 2.73
N SER A 73 1.44 -9.56 2.04
CA SER A 73 2.81 -9.99 2.28
C SER A 73 3.84 -8.89 1.96
N SER A 74 3.71 -8.18 0.83
CA SER A 74 4.61 -7.07 0.48
C SER A 74 4.45 -5.86 1.41
N LEU A 75 3.28 -5.69 2.02
CA LEU A 75 3.02 -4.67 3.04
C LEU A 75 3.54 -5.04 4.43
N GLY A 76 3.88 -6.31 4.66
CA GLY A 76 4.22 -6.89 5.96
C GLY A 76 5.70 -6.79 6.32
N PHE A 77 6.25 -5.58 6.41
CA PHE A 77 7.69 -5.40 6.65
C PHE A 77 8.18 -5.59 8.11
N PHE A 78 7.32 -5.92 9.09
CA PHE A 78 7.77 -6.12 10.48
C PHE A 78 6.97 -7.16 11.30
N VAL A 79 6.67 -8.35 10.76
CA VAL A 79 6.50 -9.53 11.64
C VAL A 79 7.84 -10.23 11.72
N GLY A 80 8.52 -10.05 12.85
CA GLY A 80 9.87 -10.55 13.07
C GLY A 80 9.98 -12.05 12.80
N SER A 81 10.83 -12.39 11.84
CA SER A 81 11.54 -13.66 11.83
C SER A 81 13.03 -13.35 11.77
N LEU A 82 13.64 -13.19 12.95
CA LEU A 82 15.02 -13.64 13.13
C LEU A 82 14.97 -15.16 12.94
N ASP A 83 15.17 -15.63 11.71
CA ASP A 83 16.28 -16.51 11.37
C ASP A 83 16.18 -16.96 9.89
N SER A 84 17.35 -17.15 9.28
CA SER A 84 17.60 -17.95 8.08
C SER A 84 17.19 -17.42 6.69
N LYS A 85 18.13 -16.66 6.11
CA LYS A 85 18.62 -16.74 4.71
C LYS A 85 17.63 -17.15 3.61
N ALA A 86 17.21 -16.17 2.81
CA ALA A 86 16.85 -16.39 1.41
C ALA A 86 17.36 -15.20 0.57
N ASP A 87 18.30 -15.49 -0.33
CA ASP A 87 18.64 -14.63 -1.45
C ASP A 87 17.41 -14.45 -2.34
N SER A 88 16.88 -13.24 -2.42
CA SER A 88 16.04 -12.82 -3.54
C SER A 88 16.31 -11.35 -3.85
N HIS A 89 16.84 -11.14 -5.04
CA HIS A 89 17.24 -9.86 -5.59
C HIS A 89 16.07 -8.84 -5.57
N PRO A 90 16.32 -7.55 -5.29
CA PRO A 90 15.34 -6.52 -5.63
C PRO A 90 15.24 -6.37 -7.17
N PRO A 91 14.07 -6.05 -7.75
CA PRO A 91 13.99 -5.70 -9.15
C PRO A 91 14.78 -4.41 -9.37
N SER A 92 15.80 -4.45 -10.22
CA SER A 92 16.48 -3.24 -10.67
C SER A 92 15.54 -2.49 -11.63
N TYR A 93 14.75 -1.56 -11.11
CA TYR A 93 14.19 -0.51 -11.95
C TYR A 93 15.23 0.61 -12.09
N GLY A 94 15.52 0.90 -13.36
CA GLY A 94 16.72 1.59 -13.82
C GLY A 94 16.92 3.01 -13.27
N VAL A 95 18.20 3.35 -13.22
CA VAL A 95 18.74 4.69 -12.99
C VAL A 95 18.15 5.71 -13.97
N MET A 96 17.71 6.86 -13.46
CA MET A 96 17.55 8.07 -14.27
C MET A 96 18.65 9.04 -13.84
N SER A 97 19.67 9.16 -14.69
CA SER A 97 20.76 10.11 -14.53
C SER A 97 20.25 11.52 -14.85
N VAL A 98 20.35 12.44 -13.89
CA VAL A 98 20.05 13.87 -14.12
C VAL A 98 21.28 14.54 -14.73
N GLY A 99 21.28 14.69 -16.06
CA GLY A 99 22.27 15.51 -16.76
C GLY A 99 22.03 16.99 -16.45
N SER A 100 23.01 17.65 -15.83
CA SER A 100 22.96 19.07 -15.44
C SER A 100 22.94 20.00 -16.66
N LEU A 101 22.14 21.08 -16.58
CA LEU A 101 22.27 22.25 -17.44
C LEU A 101 23.63 22.92 -17.19
N ALA A 102 24.39 23.18 -18.25
CA ALA A 102 25.42 24.20 -18.26
C ALA A 102 25.31 25.04 -19.53
N SER A 103 25.28 26.35 -19.30
CA SER A 103 25.15 27.46 -20.23
C SER A 103 26.47 27.77 -20.97
N GLY A 104 26.37 28.43 -22.14
CA GLY A 104 27.47 29.13 -22.83
C GLY A 104 27.82 28.48 -24.17
N ARG A 105 27.88 29.18 -25.32
CA ARG A 105 27.98 30.61 -25.61
C ARG A 105 27.50 30.84 -27.05
#